data_AF-A0A9X3Z2Y4-F1
#
_entry.id   AF-A0A9X3Z2Y4-F1
#
_cell.length_a   1.000
_cell.length_b   1.000
_cell.length_c   1.000
_cell.angle_alpha   90.00
_cell.angle_beta   90.00
_cell.angle_gamma   90.00
#
_symmetry.space_group_name_H-M   'P 1'
#
loop_
_entity.id
_entity.type
_entity.pdbx_description
1 polymer ?
#
loop_
_entity_poly.entity_id
_entity_poly.type
_entity_poly.pdbx_seq_one_letter_code
_entity_poly.pdbx_strand_id
1 'polypeptide(L)' 'MEIVAVIFYVIWLALTAFIALKPRAFWKTFAGWKATRNPSPVYFLFIRVFGILAFSSTLWYFLAQINCIVA' A
#
# COMPACT_ATOMS: atom_id res chain seq x y z
N MET A 1 -20.70 2.43 5.43
CA MET A 1 -19.32 2.53 5.97
C MET A 1 -19.19 3.87 6.67
N GLU A 2 -18.66 3.89 7.89
CA GLU A 2 -18.34 5.14 8.59
C GLU A 2 -17.39 6.01 7.76
N ILE A 3 -17.57 7.33 7.75
CA ILE A 3 -16.73 8.28 6.99
C ILE A 3 -15.23 8.10 7.31
N VAL A 4 -14.93 7.83 8.57
CA VAL A 4 -13.56 7.56 9.05
C VAL A 4 -12.94 6.34 8.36
N ALA A 5 -13.71 5.27 8.18
CA ALA A 5 -13.24 4.07 7.51
C ALA A 5 -12.97 4.32 6.02
N VAL A 6 -13.85 5.08 5.35
CA VAL A 6 -13.66 5.44 3.93
C VAL A 6 -12.36 6.24 3.74
N ILE A 7 -12.13 7.25 4.58
CA ILE A 7 -10.89 8.04 4.55
C ILE A 7 -9.67 7.16 4.76
N PHE A 8 -9.72 6.26 5.75
CA PHE A 8 -8.63 5.31 6.00
C PHE A 8 -8.33 4.44 4.78
N TYR A 9 -9.35 3.83 4.15
CA TYR A 9 -9.16 2.98 2.98
C TYR A 9 -8.60 3.74 1.78
N VAL A 10 -9.05 4.97 1.54
CA VAL A 10 -8.52 5.80 0.44
C VAL A 10 -7.04 6.12 0.65
N ILE A 11 -6.66 6.53 1.87
CA ILE A 11 -5.25 6.79 2.22
C ILE A 11 -4.43 5.50 2.10
N TRP A 12 -4.96 4.38 2.58
CA TRP A 12 -4.30 3.09 2.54
C TRP A 12 -4.06 2.61 1.10
N LEU A 13 -5.04 2.81 0.22
CA LEU A 13 -4.97 2.44 -1.18
C LEU A 13 -3.93 3.31 -1.92
N ALA A 14 -3.87 4.60 -1.63
CA ALA A 14 -2.83 5.49 -2.15
C ALA A 14 -1.42 5.10 -1.64
N LEU A 15 -1.29 4.74 -0.37
CA LEU A 15 -0.02 4.34 0.24
C LEU A 15 0.49 3.02 -0.37
N THR A 16 -0.37 2.01 -0.48
CA THR A 16 -0.01 0.70 -1.06
C THR A 16 0.32 0.82 -2.55
N ALA A 17 -0.39 1.67 -3.29
CA ALA A 17 -0.03 2.01 -4.67
C ALA A 17 1.36 2.68 -4.75
N PHE A 18 1.66 3.62 -3.85
CA PHE A 18 2.96 4.27 -3.81
C PHE A 18 4.10 3.28 -3.50
N ILE A 19 3.89 2.35 -2.56
CA ILE A 19 4.83 1.26 -2.24
C ILE A 19 5.07 0.38 -3.47
N ALA A 20 4.02 0.02 -4.21
CA ALA A 20 4.10 -0.84 -5.39
C ALA A 20 4.81 -0.16 -6.59
N LEU A 21 4.61 1.15 -6.76
CA LEU A 21 5.18 1.92 -7.88
C LEU A 21 6.63 2.36 -7.61
N LYS A 22 6.90 2.87 -6.40
CA LYS A 22 8.21 3.45 -6.04
C LYS A 22 8.68 2.94 -4.67
N PRO A 23 9.00 1.64 -4.54
CA PRO A 23 9.40 1.04 -3.26
C PRO A 23 10.65 1.68 -2.65
N ARG A 24 11.59 2.15 -3.50
CA ARG A 24 12.81 2.84 -3.05
C ARG A 24 12.52 4.22 -2.47
N ALA A 25 11.60 4.97 -3.07
CA ALA A 25 11.20 6.28 -2.57
C ALA A 25 10.46 6.13 -1.24
N PHE A 26 9.51 5.20 -1.18
CA PHE A 26 8.82 4.85 0.06
C PHE A 26 9.79 4.50 1.18
N TRP A 27 10.74 3.59 0.91
CA TRP A 27 11.73 3.20 1.90
C TRP A 27 12.56 4.39 2.36
N LYS A 28 13.04 5.25 1.44
CA LYS A 28 13.84 6.43 1.79
C LYS A 28 13.08 7.38 2.72
N THR A 29 11.78 7.61 2.48
CA THR A 29 10.95 8.52 3.27
C THR A 29 10.62 7.95 4.64
N PHE A 30 10.24 6.67 4.74
CA PHE A 30 9.66 6.10 5.97
C PHE A 30 10.61 5.22 6.78
N ALA A 31 11.64 4.64 6.16
CA ALA A 31 12.53 3.66 6.80
C ALA A 31 14.03 4.01 6.65
N GLY A 32 14.38 4.86 5.69
CA GLY A 32 15.76 5.21 5.35
C GLY A 32 16.47 6.01 6.43
N TRP A 33 15.72 6.78 7.23
CA TRP A 33 16.26 7.55 8.37
C TRP A 33 16.84 6.69 9.49
N LYS A 34 16.44 5.42 9.59
CA LYS A 34 16.92 4.47 10.61
C LYS A 34 18.05 3.56 10.10
N ALA A 35 18.35 3.59 8.80
CA ALA A 35 19.22 2.61 8.19
C ALA A 35 20.68 3.11 8.09
N THR A 36 21.62 2.36 8.67
CA THR A 36 23.07 2.59 8.54
C THR A 36 23.67 2.03 7.25
N ARG A 37 22.93 1.19 6.50
CA ARG A 37 23.35 0.63 5.21
C ARG A 37 22.16 0.55 4.25
N ASN A 38 22.44 0.72 2.94
CA ASN A 38 21.43 0.54 1.91
C ASN A 38 21.00 -0.94 1.81
N PRO A 39 19.68 -1.22 1.73
CA PRO A 39 19.16 -2.57 1.54
C PRO A 39 19.55 -3.16 0.19
N SER A 40 19.53 -4.49 0.12
CA SER A 40 19.76 -5.22 -1.13
C SER A 40 18.64 -4.95 -2.15
N PRO A 41 18.90 -5.12 -3.46
CA PRO A 41 17.86 -5.03 -4.49
C PRO A 41 16.67 -5.97 -4.26
N VAL A 42 16.94 -7.15 -3.68
CA VAL A 42 15.94 -8.18 -3.35
C VAL A 42 14.94 -7.67 -2.31
N TYR A 43 15.40 -6.93 -1.31
CA TYR A 43 14.52 -6.32 -0.31
C TYR A 43 13.50 -5.36 -0.94
N PHE A 44 13.91 -4.55 -1.92
CA PHE A 44 12.99 -3.66 -2.64
C PHE A 44 11.99 -4.43 -3.51
N LEU A 45 12.38 -5.60 -4.01
CA LEU A 45 11.50 -6.49 -4.76
C LEU A 45 10.44 -7.09 -3.84
N PHE A 46 10.82 -7.52 -2.63
CA PHE A 46 9.87 -7.95 -1.60
C PHE A 46 8.90 -6.84 -1.20
N ILE A 47 9.39 -5.63 -0.91
CA ILE A 47 8.52 -4.47 -0.60
C ILE A 47 7.51 -4.25 -1.73
N ARG A 48 7.96 -4.35 -2.99
CA ARG A 48 7.09 -4.15 -4.14
C ARG A 48 5.99 -5.20 -4.22
N VAL A 49 6.34 -6.48 -4.03
CA VAL A 49 5.38 -7.58 -4.03
C VAL A 49 4.37 -7.43 -2.90
N PHE A 50 4.83 -7.08 -1.69
CA PHE A 50 3.94 -6.77 -0.57
C PHE A 50 3.01 -5.60 -0.87
N GLY A 51 3.53 -4.52 -1.47
CA GLY A 51 2.72 -3.37 -1.90
C GLY A 51 1.63 -3.76 -2.90
N ILE A 52 1.96 -4.60 -3.89
CA ILE A 52 0.99 -5.10 -4.87
C ILE A 52 -0.07 -5.96 -4.19
N LEU A 53 0.33 -6.91 -3.35
CA LEU A 53 -0.61 -7.79 -2.65
C LEU A 53 -1.56 -6.99 -1.75
N ALA A 54 -1.03 -6.05 -0.97
CA ALA A 54 -1.83 -5.19 -0.09
C ALA A 54 -2.76 -4.26 -0.89
N PHE A 55 -2.30 -3.73 -2.03
CA PHE A 55 -3.14 -2.93 -2.92
C PHE A 55 -4.28 -3.76 -3.50
N SER A 56 -3.97 -4.94 -4.06
CA SER A 56 -4.96 -5.84 -4.65
C SER A 56 -6.01 -6.31 -3.64
N SER A 57 -5.59 -6.69 -2.43
CA SER A 57 -6.54 -7.12 -1.38
C SER A 57 -7.45 -5.99 -0.94
N THR A 58 -6.90 -4.78 -0.80
CA THR A 58 -7.68 -3.60 -0.39
C THR A 58 -8.64 -3.16 -1.49
N LEU A 59 -8.20 -3.15 -2.75
CA LEU A 59 -9.04 -2.82 -3.90
C LEU A 59 -10.19 -3.81 -4.04
N TRP A 60 -9.91 -5.11 -3.91
CA TRP A 60 -10.95 -6.15 -3.93
C TRP A 60 -12.00 -5.92 -2.84
N TYR A 61 -11.56 -5.71 -1.59
CA TYR A 61 -12.46 -5.43 -0.47
C TYR A 61 -13.33 -4.20 -0.72
N PHE A 62 -12.74 -3.12 -1.23
CA PHE A 62 -13.47 -1.90 -1.53
C PHE A 62 -14.52 -2.09 -2.64
N LEU A 63 -14.17 -2.80 -3.71
CA LEU A 63 -15.10 -3.12 -4.79
C LEU A 63 -16.23 -4.05 -4.32
N ALA A 64 -15.93 -5.04 -3.47
CA ALA A 64 -16.92 -5.94 -2.91
C ALA A 64 -17.97 -5.19 -2.06
N GLN A 65 -17.54 -4.18 -1.30
CA GLN A 65 -18.43 -3.31 -0.53
C GLN A 65 -19.35 -2.48 -1.44
N ILE A 66 -18.83 -1.91 -2.52
CA ILE A 66 -19.64 -1.15 -3.49
C ILE A 66 -20.71 -2.06 -4.11
N ASN A 67 -20.33 -3.26 -4.57
CA ASN A 67 -21.27 -4.20 -5.18
C ASN A 67 -22.37 -4.65 -4.22
N CYS A 68 -22.07 -4.81 -2.92
CA CYS A 68 -23.06 -5.15 -1.90
C CYS A 68 -24.06 -4.01 -1.60
N ILE A 69 -23.71 -2.76 -1.88
CA ILE A 69 -24.59 -1.60 -1.64
C ILE A 69 -25.52 -1.35 -2.85
N VAL A 70 -25.08 -1.73 -4.05
CA VAL A 70 -25.81 -1.50 -5.31
C VAL A 70 -26.79 -2.63 -5.64
N ALA A 71 -26.63 -3.82 -5.03
CA ALA A 71 -27.53 -4.96 -5.16
C ALA A 71 -28.70 -4.89 -4.17
#